data_AF-A0A166CUD7-F1
#
_entry.id   AF-A0A166CUD7-F1
#
_cell.length_a   1.000
_cell.length_b   1.000
_cell.length_c   1.000
_cell.angle_alpha   90.00
_cell.angle_beta   90.00
_cell.angle_gamma   90.00
#
_symmetry.space_group_name_H-M   'P 1'
#
loop_
_entity.id
_entity.type
_entity.pdbx_description
1 polymer ?
#
loop_
_entity_poly.entity_id
_entity_poly.type
_entity_poly.pdbx_seq_one_letter_code
_entity_poly.pdbx_strand_id
1 'polypeptide(L)'
;MSHSLIHWIRLKFAQHELWAINFALLRPQLSLFGAASLWAWIFPPLLSFGVLIGYLMQNYAALGSIINLIIGLPALILLAYWVFRWYFICLGLMFGRRNMAEKKRAEVSARIEKLLPVVG
;
A
#
# COMPACT_ATOMS: atom_id res chain seq x y z
N MET A 1 16.66 3.31 18.45
CA MET A 1 15.30 3.94 18.39
C MET A 1 14.60 3.81 17.03
N SER A 2 15.29 3.63 15.89
CA SER A 2 14.65 3.50 14.56
C SER A 2 13.87 2.18 14.34
N HIS A 3 14.29 1.08 14.98
CA HIS A 3 13.63 -0.22 14.86
C HIS A 3 12.19 -0.24 15.39
N SER A 4 11.88 0.51 16.47
CA SER A 4 10.53 0.58 17.01
C SER A 4 9.58 1.37 16.11
N LEU A 5 10.07 2.41 15.45
CA LEU A 5 9.26 3.30 14.61
C LEU A 5 8.86 2.61 13.29
N ILE A 6 9.81 1.97 12.61
CA ILE A 6 9.53 1.19 11.40
C ILE A 6 8.59 0.02 11.71
N HIS A 7 8.82 -0.66 12.84
CA HIS A 7 7.97 -1.74 13.29
C HIS A 7 6.54 -1.26 13.60
N TRP A 8 6.40 -0.13 14.29
CA TRP A 8 5.12 0.50 14.58
C TRP A 8 4.37 0.91 13.30
N ILE A 9 5.05 1.55 12.33
CA ILE A 9 4.46 1.91 11.04
C ILE A 9 3.98 0.65 10.30
N ARG A 10 4.79 -0.41 10.26
CA ARG A 10 4.41 -1.68 9.62
C ARG A 10 3.18 -2.31 10.27
N LEU A 11 3.10 -2.29 11.60
CA LEU A 11 1.96 -2.81 12.35
C LEU A 11 0.70 -1.98 12.07
N LYS A 12 0.79 -0.64 12.13
CA LYS A 12 -0.33 0.26 11.87
C LYS A 12 -0.84 0.16 10.43
N PHE A 13 0.08 0.06 9.47
CA PHE A 13 -0.28 -0.18 8.08
C PHE A 13 -1.01 -1.53 7.92
N ALA A 14 -0.48 -2.61 8.50
CA ALA A 14 -1.12 -3.92 8.42
C ALA A 14 -2.51 -3.94 9.09
N GLN A 15 -2.69 -3.25 10.23
CA GLN A 15 -3.98 -3.07 10.88
C GLN A 15 -4.97 -2.31 10.00
N HIS A 16 -4.52 -1.24 9.34
CA HIS A 16 -5.38 -0.49 8.40
C HIS A 16 -5.70 -1.31 7.14
N GLU A 17 -4.76 -2.11 6.64
CA GLU A 17 -4.97 -3.06 5.56
C GLU A 17 -6.06 -4.09 5.92
N LEU A 18 -6.01 -4.62 7.15
CA LEU A 18 -7.03 -5.54 7.68
C LEU A 18 -8.39 -4.85 7.80
N TRP A 19 -8.43 -3.61 8.29
CA TRP A 19 -9.65 -2.82 8.36
C TRP A 19 -10.26 -2.60 6.96
N ALA A 20 -9.46 -2.24 5.97
CA ALA A 20 -9.90 -2.03 4.59
C ALA A 20 -10.51 -3.30 3.98
N ILE A 21 -9.91 -4.47 4.24
CA ILE A 21 -10.43 -5.76 3.77
C ILE A 21 -11.75 -6.10 4.47
N ASN A 22 -11.83 -5.92 5.80
CA ASN A 22 -13.06 -6.16 6.54
C ASN A 22 -14.19 -5.22 6.07
N PHE A 23 -13.89 -3.95 5.83
CA PHE A 23 -14.83 -2.99 5.27
C PHE A 23 -15.31 -3.42 3.88
N ALA A 24 -14.38 -3.83 2.99
CA ALA A 24 -14.72 -4.33 1.67
C ALA A 24 -15.58 -5.61 1.70
N LEU A 25 -15.35 -6.50 2.67
CA LEU A 25 -16.16 -7.71 2.89
C LEU A 25 -17.58 -7.39 3.40
N LEU A 26 -17.72 -6.35 4.23
CA LEU A 26 -19.03 -5.90 4.74
C LEU A 26 -19.83 -5.14 3.68
N ARG A 27 -19.15 -4.30 2.88
CA ARG A 27 -19.75 -3.47 1.85
C ARG A 27 -19.01 -3.65 0.51
N PRO A 28 -19.30 -4.71 -0.25
CA PRO A 28 -18.65 -5.00 -1.53
C PRO A 28 -18.73 -3.86 -2.54
N GLN A 29 -19.86 -3.16 -2.58
CA GLN A 29 -20.10 -2.01 -3.47
C GLN A 29 -19.20 -0.81 -3.15
N LEU A 30 -18.79 -0.67 -1.88
CA LEU A 30 -17.92 0.42 -1.41
C LEU A 30 -16.48 -0.06 -1.20
N SER A 31 -16.13 -1.27 -1.64
CA SER A 31 -14.79 -1.86 -1.45
C SER A 31 -13.65 -0.97 -1.98
N LEU A 32 -13.90 -0.22 -3.06
CA LEU A 32 -12.96 0.75 -3.62
C LEU A 32 -12.62 1.88 -2.63
N PHE A 33 -13.54 2.30 -1.76
CA PHE A 33 -13.24 3.32 -0.73
C PHE A 33 -12.32 2.78 0.36
N GLY A 34 -12.46 1.50 0.72
CA GLY A 34 -11.52 0.83 1.61
C GLY A 34 -10.12 0.74 1.00
N ALA A 35 -10.02 0.45 -0.30
CA ALA A 35 -8.73 0.49 -1.01
C ALA A 35 -8.20 1.94 -1.13
N ALA A 36 -9.08 2.92 -1.34
CA ALA A 36 -8.73 4.34 -1.44
C ALA A 36 -8.11 4.87 -0.14
N SER A 37 -8.59 4.44 1.04
CA SER A 37 -8.03 4.90 2.32
C SER A 37 -6.55 4.50 2.50
N LEU A 38 -6.10 3.40 1.89
CA LEU A 38 -4.71 2.96 1.94
C LEU A 38 -3.77 3.91 1.18
N TRP A 39 -4.28 4.69 0.23
CA TRP A 39 -3.49 5.70 -0.47
C TRP A 39 -3.00 6.82 0.45
N ALA A 40 -3.67 7.07 1.59
CA ALA A 40 -3.20 8.04 2.58
C ALA A 40 -1.80 7.71 3.13
N TRP A 41 -1.38 6.45 3.06
CA TRP A 41 -0.04 6.02 3.45
C TRP A 41 1.00 6.16 2.33
N ILE A 42 0.55 6.23 1.08
CA ILE A 42 1.41 6.27 -0.11
C ILE A 42 1.59 7.71 -0.61
N PHE A 43 0.55 8.54 -0.56
CA PHE A 43 0.59 9.92 -1.06
C PHE A 43 1.66 10.80 -0.40
N PRO A 44 1.79 10.86 0.95
CA PRO A 44 2.79 11.72 1.58
C PRO A 44 4.24 11.42 1.15
N PRO A 45 4.72 10.15 1.19
CA PRO A 45 6.07 9.85 0.71
C PRO A 45 6.20 10.04 -0.81
N LEU A 46 5.16 9.72 -1.60
CA LEU A 46 5.19 9.89 -3.05
C LEU A 46 5.31 11.37 -3.46
N LEU A 47 4.56 12.27 -2.82
CA LEU A 47 4.63 13.71 -3.07
C LEU A 47 6.01 14.27 -2.70
N SER A 48 6.52 13.88 -1.53
CA SER A 48 7.86 14.29 -1.09
C SER A 48 8.94 13.86 -2.08
N PHE A 49 8.84 12.63 -2.59
CA PHE A 49 9.76 12.09 -3.57
C PHE A 49 9.64 12.78 -4.94
N GLY A 50 8.40 13.07 -5.38
CA GLY A 50 8.14 13.78 -6.63
C GLY A 50 8.71 15.21 -6.62
N VAL A 51 8.56 15.93 -5.51
CA VAL A 51 9.14 17.29 -5.33
C VAL A 51 10.66 17.23 -5.38
N LEU A 52 11.28 16.25 -4.70
CA LEU A 52 12.73 16.08 -4.71
C LEU A 52 13.26 15.78 -6.11
N ILE A 53 12.62 14.88 -6.86
CA ILE A 53 12.98 14.59 -8.26
C ILE A 53 12.80 15.83 -9.14
N GLY A 54 11.68 16.54 -9.01
CA GLY A 54 11.42 17.77 -9.77
C GLY A 54 12.51 18.82 -9.56
N TYR A 55 12.92 19.03 -8.31
CA TYR A 55 14.03 19.91 -7.96
C TYR A 55 15.37 19.43 -8.55
N LEU A 56 15.64 18.12 -8.52
CA LEU A 56 16.85 17.55 -9.12
C LEU A 56 16.86 17.70 -10.64
N MET A 57 15.73 17.52 -11.31
CA MET A 57 15.63 17.70 -12.76
C MET A 57 15.80 19.16 -13.16
N GLN A 58 15.34 20.11 -12.33
CA GLN A 58 15.51 21.53 -12.60
C GLN A 58 16.98 21.98 -12.49
N ASN A 59 17.72 21.46 -11.51
CA ASN A 59 19.12 21.87 -11.27
C ASN A 59 20.15 20.98 -12.00
N TYR A 60 19.81 19.71 -12.22
CA TYR A 60 20.68 18.68 -12.80
C TYR A 60 19.88 17.74 -13.71
N ALA A 61 19.42 18.25 -14.85
CA ALA A 61 18.52 17.55 -15.77
C ALA A 61 18.93 16.10 -16.10
N ALA A 62 20.21 15.86 -16.41
CA ALA A 62 20.71 14.52 -16.73
C ALA A 62 20.65 13.57 -15.53
N LEU A 63 21.11 14.00 -14.34
CA LEU A 63 21.08 13.19 -13.12
C LEU A 63 19.64 12.93 -12.65
N GLY A 64 18.80 13.96 -12.67
CA GLY A 64 17.38 13.84 -12.32
C GLY A 64 16.64 12.86 -13.23
N SER A 65 16.91 12.89 -14.54
CA SER A 65 16.31 11.96 -15.50
C SER A 65 16.78 10.52 -15.29
N ILE A 66 18.08 10.31 -15.02
CA ILE A 66 18.64 8.97 -14.74
C ILE A 66 18.03 8.40 -13.45
N ILE A 67 17.98 9.20 -12.38
CA ILE A 67 17.40 8.80 -11.09
C ILE A 67 15.91 8.49 -11.24
N ASN A 68 15.16 9.28 -11.99
CA ASN A 68 13.76 9.02 -12.26
C ASN A 68 13.55 7.72 -13.07
N LEU A 69 14.43 7.42 -14.03
CA LEU A 69 14.33 6.18 -14.81
C LEU A 69 14.65 4.95 -13.96
N ILE A 70 15.66 5.04 -13.09
CA ILE A 70 16.10 3.94 -12.23
C ILE A 70 15.15 3.71 -11.05
N ILE A 71 14.56 4.76 -10.48
CA ILE A 71 13.74 4.66 -9.26
C ILE A 71 12.26 4.85 -9.57
N GLY A 72 11.92 5.89 -10.32
CA GLY A 72 10.54 6.24 -10.66
C GLY A 72 9.84 5.15 -11.47
N LEU A 73 10.51 4.59 -12.48
CA LEU A 73 9.93 3.53 -13.32
C LEU A 73 9.60 2.24 -12.52
N PRO A 74 10.53 1.63 -11.77
CA PRO A 74 10.18 0.46 -10.95
C PRO A 74 9.21 0.79 -9.81
N ALA A 75 9.28 1.98 -9.21
CA ALA A 75 8.29 2.40 -8.23
C ALA A 75 6.86 2.44 -8.82
N LEU A 76 6.71 2.95 -10.05
CA LEU A 76 5.44 2.95 -10.78
C LEU A 76 4.95 1.53 -11.08
N ILE A 77 5.83 0.63 -11.50
CA ILE A 77 5.46 -0.77 -11.79
C ILE A 77 4.95 -1.47 -10.52
N LEU A 78 5.66 -1.30 -9.39
CA LEU A 78 5.25 -1.86 -8.10
C LEU A 78 3.91 -1.27 -7.63
N LEU A 79 3.74 0.04 -7.78
CA LEU A 79 2.50 0.72 -7.43
C LEU A 79 1.35 0.23 -8.30
N ALA A 80 1.54 0.13 -9.62
CA ALA A 80 0.54 -0.39 -10.55
C ALA A 80 0.13 -1.82 -10.18
N TYR A 81 1.10 -2.71 -9.93
CA TYR A 81 0.82 -4.07 -9.47
C TYR A 81 -0.01 -4.10 -8.19
N TRP A 82 0.32 -3.23 -7.22
CA TRP A 82 -0.42 -3.12 -5.97
C TRP A 82 -1.86 -2.63 -6.19
N VAL A 83 -2.05 -1.61 -7.03
CA VAL A 83 -3.39 -1.08 -7.40
C VAL A 83 -4.22 -2.15 -8.09
N PHE A 84 -3.65 -2.84 -9.08
CA PHE A 84 -4.34 -3.94 -9.76
C PHE A 84 -4.72 -5.05 -8.78
N ARG A 85 -3.82 -5.44 -7.86
CA ARG A 85 -4.12 -6.46 -6.85
C ARG A 85 -5.33 -6.07 -5.99
N TRP A 86 -5.42 -4.81 -5.55
CA TRP A 86 -6.59 -4.32 -4.80
C TRP A 86 -7.84 -4.20 -5.66
N TYR A 87 -7.70 -3.74 -6.89
CA TYR A 87 -8.79 -3.65 -7.85
C TYR A 87 -9.42 -5.03 -8.11
N PHE A 88 -8.61 -6.07 -8.32
CA PHE A 88 -9.09 -7.44 -8.48
C PHE A 88 -9.82 -7.98 -7.24
N ILE A 89 -9.38 -7.60 -6.03
CA ILE A 89 -10.08 -7.97 -4.79
C ILE A 89 -11.45 -7.28 -4.74
N CYS A 90 -11.51 -5.98 -5.04
CA CYS A 90 -12.75 -5.21 -5.05
C CYS A 90 -13.73 -5.71 -6.13
N LEU A 91 -13.23 -5.93 -7.35
CA LEU A 91 -14.00 -6.46 -8.46
C LEU A 91 -14.50 -7.88 -8.14
N GLY A 92 -13.64 -8.74 -7.60
CA GLY A 92 -14.03 -10.08 -7.14
C GLY A 92 -15.17 -10.01 -6.12
N LEU A 93 -15.11 -9.10 -5.16
CA LEU A 93 -16.16 -8.88 -4.17
C LEU A 93 -17.48 -8.40 -4.79
N MET A 94 -17.43 -7.49 -5.76
CA MET A 94 -18.61 -7.00 -6.48
C MET A 94 -19.31 -8.11 -7.28
N PHE A 95 -18.55 -9.07 -7.82
CA PHE A 95 -19.09 -10.26 -8.49
C PHE A 95 -19.40 -11.43 -7.52
N GLY A 96 -19.42 -11.19 -6.20
CA GLY A 96 -19.76 -12.18 -5.18
C GLY A 96 -18.64 -13.18 -4.85
N ARG A 97 -17.45 -13.05 -5.45
CA ARG A 97 -16.27 -13.90 -5.17
C ARG A 97 -15.49 -13.38 -3.96
N ARG A 98 -15.79 -13.93 -2.78
CA ARG A 98 -15.15 -13.55 -1.51
C ARG A 98 -13.78 -14.20 -1.27
N ASN A 99 -13.48 -15.31 -1.95
CA ASN A 99 -12.24 -16.11 -1.73
C ASN A 99 -10.95 -15.28 -1.77
N MET A 100 -10.84 -14.32 -2.71
CA MET A 100 -9.65 -13.48 -2.85
C MET A 100 -9.48 -12.51 -1.68
N ALA A 101 -10.58 -11.91 -1.22
CA ALA A 101 -10.59 -11.02 -0.07
C ALA A 101 -10.29 -11.78 1.24
N GLU A 102 -10.86 -12.99 1.40
CA GLU A 102 -10.62 -13.83 2.58
C GLU A 102 -9.18 -14.36 2.62
N LYS A 103 -8.63 -14.79 1.47
CA LYS A 103 -7.21 -15.18 1.38
C LYS A 103 -6.29 -14.02 1.77
N LYS A 104 -6.56 -12.82 1.26
CA LYS A 104 -5.81 -11.61 1.60
C LYS A 104 -5.97 -11.24 3.08
N ARG A 105 -7.17 -11.41 3.66
CA ARG A 105 -7.42 -11.21 5.09
C ARG A 105 -6.57 -12.12 5.95
N ALA A 106 -6.51 -13.42 5.62
CA ALA A 106 -5.71 -14.41 6.32
C ALA A 106 -4.20 -14.11 6.24
N GLU A 107 -3.72 -13.68 5.07
CA GLU A 107 -2.33 -13.25 4.87
C GLU A 107 -1.98 -12.04 5.76
N VAL A 108 -2.86 -11.04 5.80
CA VAL A 108 -2.66 -9.83 6.61
C VAL A 108 -2.77 -10.13 8.11
N SER A 109 -3.71 -10.96 8.54
CA SER A 109 -3.83 -11.35 9.95
C SER A 109 -2.60 -12.12 10.44
N ALA A 110 -2.09 -13.07 9.65
CA ALA A 110 -0.86 -13.79 9.98
C ALA A 110 0.36 -12.84 10.02
N ARG A 111 0.38 -11.81 9.18
CA ARG A 111 1.43 -10.78 9.21
C ARG A 111 1.34 -9.92 10.47
N ILE A 112 0.14 -9.54 10.91
CA ILE A 112 -0.07 -8.82 12.16
C ILE A 112 0.38 -9.67 13.34
N GLU A 113 0.02 -10.96 13.38
CA GLU A 113 0.42 -11.88 14.44
C GLU A 113 1.94 -12.01 14.56
N LYS A 114 2.66 -12.09 13.43
CA LYS A 114 4.13 -12.08 13.41
C LYS A 114 4.75 -10.74 13.83
N LEU A 115 4.01 -9.63 13.64
CA LEU A 115 4.45 -8.29 14.00
C LEU A 115 4.03 -7.90 15.42
N LEU A 116 3.09 -8.63 16.04
CA LEU A 116 2.81 -8.46 17.45
C LEU A 116 3.97 -9.11 18.21
N PRO A 117 4.62 -8.39 19.15
CA PRO A 117 5.47 -9.08 20.10
C PRO A 117 4.59 -10.12 20.79
N VAL A 118 5.09 -11.36 20.91
CA VAL A 118 4.49 -12.35 21.80
C VAL A 118 4.57 -11.74 23.20
N VAL A 119 3.51 -11.03 23.60
CA VAL A 119 3.33 -10.59 24.98
C VAL A 119 2.81 -11.83 25.71
N GLY A 120 3.76 -12.70 26.07
CA GLY A 120 3.63 -13.64 27.17
C GLY A 120 4.12 -12.98 28.44
#